data_AF-A0A4P6YV81-F1
#
_entry.id   AF-A0A4P6YV81-F1
#
_cell.length_a   1.000
_cell.length_b   1.000
_cell.length_c   1.000
_cell.angle_alpha   90.00
_cell.angle_beta   90.00
_cell.angle_gamma   90.00
#
_symmetry.space_group_name_H-M   'P 1'
#
loop_
_entity.id
_entity.type
_entity.pdbx_description
1 polymer ?
#
loop_
_entity_poly.entity_id
_entity_poly.type
_entity_poly.pdbx_seq_one_letter_code
_entity_poly.pdbx_strand_id
1 'polypeptide(L)'
;MNKKEKLIFWQQRMSRFFNHSGLYYLLIVAVILLLSTSVIFSFVEGVGFWDAMWWAIETTTTVGYGDIYPHTVLGRIVAVILMFLGIGIIGVLTSTITNWYRASKAHFEKLESIETEIKELREQLSEHEETKQLLQNLVSELRKNKNNDTKKDETD
;
A
#
# COMPACT_ATOMS: atom_id res chain seq x y z
N MET A 1 17.38 1.68 -24.21
CA MET A 1 16.01 1.51 -23.67
C MET A 1 15.07 2.41 -24.45
N ASN A 2 14.11 1.82 -25.15
CA ASN A 2 13.31 2.47 -26.20
C ASN A 2 12.11 3.22 -25.61
N LYS A 3 11.59 4.27 -26.29
CA LYS A 3 10.45 5.08 -25.78
C LYS A 3 9.22 4.23 -25.43
N LYS A 4 8.97 3.16 -26.21
CA LYS A 4 7.87 2.20 -25.99
C LYS A 4 8.05 1.38 -24.71
N GLU A 5 9.29 0.98 -24.39
CA GLU A 5 9.59 0.23 -23.16
C GLU A 5 9.40 1.11 -21.91
N LYS A 6 9.79 2.39 -21.99
CA LYS A 6 9.50 3.38 -20.94
C LYS A 6 8.00 3.54 -20.71
N LEU A 7 7.20 3.63 -21.77
CA LEU A 7 5.75 3.77 -21.68
C LEU A 7 5.09 2.53 -21.08
N ILE A 8 5.48 1.33 -21.51
CA ILE A 8 4.96 0.06 -20.96
C ILE A 8 5.36 -0.12 -19.48
N PHE A 9 6.60 0.27 -19.14
CA PHE A 9 7.08 0.25 -17.76
C PHE A 9 6.28 1.20 -16.84
N TRP A 10 6.02 2.43 -17.30
CA TRP A 10 5.17 3.37 -16.56
C TRP A 10 3.71 2.91 -16.48
N GLN A 11 3.18 2.29 -17.54
CA GLN A 11 1.81 1.77 -17.58
C GLN A 11 1.60 0.58 -16.64
N GLN A 12 2.56 -0.36 -16.57
CA GLN A 12 2.52 -1.49 -15.61
C GLN A 12 2.76 -1.04 -14.17
N ARG A 13 3.58 0.00 -13.95
CA ARG A 13 3.85 0.52 -12.61
C ARG A 13 2.67 1.32 -12.07
N MET A 14 1.90 1.99 -12.94
CA MET A 14 0.69 2.73 -12.57
C MET A 14 -0.51 1.80 -12.31
N SER A 15 -0.63 0.66 -13.02
CA SER A 15 -1.75 -0.26 -12.81
C SER A 15 -1.73 -0.97 -11.46
N ARG A 16 -0.57 -1.06 -10.80
CA ARG A 16 -0.47 -1.57 -9.42
C ARG A 16 -0.97 -0.59 -8.35
N PHE A 17 -1.02 0.71 -8.66
CA PHE A 17 -1.71 1.69 -7.80
C PHE A 17 -3.23 1.62 -7.96
N PHE A 18 -3.72 1.29 -9.15
CA PHE A 18 -5.15 1.22 -9.46
C PHE A 18 -5.83 -0.10 -9.10
N ASN A 19 -5.07 -1.11 -8.69
CA ASN A 19 -5.60 -2.45 -8.38
C ASN A 19 -6.14 -2.64 -6.95
N HIS A 20 -6.31 -1.55 -6.19
CA HIS A 20 -7.24 -1.52 -5.06
C HIS A 20 -8.60 -1.03 -5.59
N SER A 21 -9.44 -1.98 -6.00
CA SER A 21 -10.75 -1.77 -6.63
C SER A 21 -11.59 -0.62 -6.03
N GLY A 22 -11.48 -0.36 -4.72
CA GLY A 22 -12.28 0.64 -4.01
C GLY A 22 -12.13 2.10 -4.49
N LEU A 23 -10.93 2.56 -4.90
CA LEU A 23 -10.76 3.97 -5.27
C LEU A 23 -11.45 4.30 -6.60
N TYR A 24 -11.30 3.42 -7.60
CA TYR A 24 -11.97 3.59 -8.89
C TYR A 24 -13.50 3.54 -8.74
N TYR A 25 -14.02 2.59 -7.96
CA TYR A 25 -15.45 2.54 -7.66
C TYR A 25 -15.93 3.78 -6.90
N LEU A 26 -15.16 4.30 -5.94
CA LEU A 26 -15.48 5.53 -5.23
C LEU A 26 -15.56 6.74 -6.18
N LEU A 27 -14.61 6.88 -7.11
CA LEU A 27 -14.64 7.95 -8.10
C LEU A 27 -15.86 7.86 -9.03
N ILE A 28 -16.20 6.67 -9.50
CA ILE A 28 -17.42 6.47 -10.30
C ILE A 28 -18.67 6.83 -9.51
N VAL A 29 -18.78 6.34 -8.28
CA VAL A 29 -19.94 6.64 -7.41
C VAL A 29 -20.03 8.14 -7.14
N ALA A 30 -18.91 8.82 -6.88
CA ALA A 30 -18.89 10.26 -6.67
C ALA A 30 -19.36 11.02 -7.91
N VAL A 31 -18.91 10.64 -9.12
CA VAL A 31 -19.36 11.26 -10.37
C VAL A 31 -20.85 11.03 -10.60
N ILE A 32 -21.34 9.80 -10.42
CA ILE A 32 -22.77 9.47 -10.56
C ILE A 32 -23.60 10.26 -9.54
N LEU A 33 -23.14 10.37 -8.30
CA LEU A 33 -23.77 11.12 -7.24
C LEU A 33 -23.85 12.62 -7.55
N LEU A 34 -22.77 13.22 -8.05
CA LEU A 34 -22.75 14.62 -8.47
C LEU A 34 -23.71 14.85 -9.63
N LEU A 35 -23.65 14.03 -10.68
CA LEU A 35 -24.53 14.18 -11.85
C LEU A 35 -26.01 13.99 -11.49
N SER A 36 -26.35 12.94 -10.75
CA SER A 36 -27.73 12.67 -10.33
C SER A 36 -28.27 13.80 -9.44
N THR A 37 -27.47 14.27 -8.48
CA THR A 37 -27.87 15.38 -7.61
C THR A 37 -28.04 16.68 -8.39
N SER A 38 -27.17 16.96 -9.37
CA SER A 38 -27.28 18.14 -10.23
C SER A 38 -28.58 18.14 -11.05
N VAL A 39 -28.97 16.99 -11.60
CA VAL A 39 -30.23 16.86 -12.35
C VAL A 39 -31.44 17.06 -11.44
N ILE A 40 -31.45 16.42 -10.27
CA ILE A 40 -32.55 16.53 -9.29
C ILE A 40 -32.66 17.98 -8.81
N PHE A 41 -31.54 18.60 -8.44
CA PHE A 41 -31.52 19.97 -7.94
C PHE A 41 -31.94 20.99 -8.99
N SER A 42 -31.46 20.85 -10.23
CA SER A 42 -31.89 21.69 -11.36
C SER A 42 -33.40 21.62 -11.59
N PHE A 43 -34.00 20.43 -11.50
CA PHE A 43 -35.45 20.26 -11.65
C PHE A 43 -36.25 20.84 -10.48
N VAL A 44 -35.77 20.65 -9.25
CA VAL A 44 -36.49 21.04 -8.03
C VAL A 44 -36.38 22.54 -7.74
N GLU A 45 -35.22 23.14 -7.99
CA GLU A 45 -34.97 24.57 -7.73
C GLU A 45 -35.13 25.44 -8.99
N GLY A 46 -35.29 24.84 -10.17
CA GLY A 46 -35.46 25.58 -11.44
C GLY A 46 -34.21 26.33 -11.90
N VAL A 47 -33.03 25.94 -11.41
CA VAL A 47 -31.74 26.53 -11.78
C VAL A 47 -31.13 25.81 -13.00
N GLY A 48 -30.21 26.48 -13.71
CA GLY A 48 -29.49 25.87 -14.82
C GLY A 48 -28.71 24.62 -14.39
N PHE A 49 -28.56 23.64 -15.29
CA PHE A 49 -27.83 22.40 -14.97
C PHE A 49 -26.38 22.64 -14.52
N TRP A 50 -25.68 23.58 -15.17
CA TRP A 50 -24.30 23.91 -14.81
C TRP A 50 -24.19 24.56 -13.43
N ASP A 51 -25.16 25.40 -13.08
CA ASP A 51 -25.27 26.05 -11.77
C ASP A 51 -25.59 25.01 -10.68
N ALA A 52 -26.51 24.08 -10.96
CA ALA A 52 -26.79 22.95 -10.07
C ALA A 52 -25.57 22.04 -9.87
N MET A 53 -24.76 21.84 -10.92
CA MET A 53 -23.55 21.05 -10.85
C MET A 53 -22.44 21.76 -10.06
N TRP A 54 -22.30 23.07 -10.25
CA TRP A 54 -21.43 23.90 -9.43
C TRP A 54 -21.80 23.77 -7.94
N TRP A 55 -23.08 23.97 -7.63
CA TRP A 55 -23.63 23.81 -6.28
C TRP A 55 -23.37 22.41 -5.68
N ALA A 56 -23.59 21.36 -6.46
CA ALA A 56 -23.37 19.98 -6.02
C ALA A 56 -21.88 19.73 -5.68
N ILE A 57 -20.96 20.26 -6.49
CA ILE A 57 -19.52 20.13 -6.27
C ILE A 57 -19.09 20.87 -5.01
N GLU A 58 -19.45 22.16 -4.85
CA GLU A 58 -19.07 22.94 -3.66
C GLU A 58 -19.67 22.39 -2.37
N THR A 59 -20.89 21.82 -2.43
CA THR A 59 -21.56 21.24 -1.26
C THR A 59 -20.91 19.92 -0.87
N THR A 60 -20.63 19.04 -1.85
CA THR A 60 -19.98 17.74 -1.61
C THR A 60 -18.55 17.92 -1.08
N THR A 61 -17.85 18.94 -1.56
CA THR A 61 -16.48 19.29 -1.12
C THR A 61 -16.45 20.13 0.15
N THR A 62 -17.62 20.46 0.73
CA THR A 62 -17.78 21.28 1.93
C THR A 62 -17.24 22.71 1.80
N VAL A 63 -17.08 23.23 0.59
CA VAL A 63 -16.65 24.60 0.32
C VAL A 63 -17.80 25.58 0.59
N GLY A 64 -18.95 25.36 -0.08
CA GLY A 64 -20.19 26.12 0.09
C GLY A 64 -20.04 27.63 0.00
N TYR A 65 -19.83 28.17 -1.21
CA TYR A 65 -19.74 29.62 -1.41
C TYR A 65 -21.06 30.34 -1.09
N GLY A 66 -22.19 29.65 -1.25
CA GLY A 66 -23.52 30.16 -0.88
C GLY A 66 -24.12 31.12 -1.91
N ASP A 67 -23.56 31.17 -3.10
CA ASP A 67 -24.13 31.83 -4.28
C ASP A 67 -25.39 31.10 -4.80
N ILE A 68 -25.42 29.78 -4.67
CA ILE A 68 -26.58 28.93 -4.96
C ILE A 68 -26.94 28.13 -3.72
N TYR A 69 -28.22 28.05 -3.37
CA TYR A 69 -28.68 27.31 -2.19
C TYR A 69 -30.15 26.87 -2.34
N PRO A 70 -30.58 25.80 -1.65
CA PRO A 70 -31.94 25.29 -1.77
C PRO A 70 -32.97 26.23 -1.14
N HIS A 71 -33.88 26.74 -1.96
CA HIS A 71 -35.03 27.52 -1.51
C HIS A 71 -36.24 26.64 -1.20
N THR A 72 -36.40 25.54 -1.93
CA THR A 72 -37.54 24.64 -1.78
C THR A 72 -37.33 23.61 -0.68
N VAL A 73 -38.44 23.07 -0.13
CA VAL A 73 -38.39 21.99 0.87
C VAL A 73 -37.71 20.75 0.29
N LEU A 74 -38.02 20.39 -0.96
CA LEU A 74 -37.43 19.24 -1.63
C LEU A 74 -35.92 19.45 -1.87
N GLY A 75 -35.49 20.64 -2.30
CA GLY A 75 -34.08 20.94 -2.49
C GLY A 75 -33.30 20.87 -1.19
N ARG A 76 -33.90 21.28 -0.07
CA ARG A 76 -33.29 21.13 1.27
C ARG A 76 -33.10 19.67 1.66
N ILE A 77 -34.08 18.81 1.37
CA ILE A 77 -33.95 17.36 1.63
C ILE A 77 -32.80 16.78 0.81
N VAL A 78 -32.73 17.12 -0.49
CA VAL A 78 -31.63 16.70 -1.38
C VAL A 78 -30.29 17.19 -0.87
N ALA A 79 -30.20 18.45 -0.43
CA ALA A 79 -28.98 19.03 0.15
C ALA A 79 -28.52 18.28 1.40
N VAL A 80 -29.43 17.98 2.33
CA VAL A 80 -29.10 17.22 3.54
C VAL A 80 -28.55 15.84 3.20
N ILE A 81 -29.19 15.13 2.25
CA ILE A 81 -28.71 13.82 1.79
C ILE A 81 -27.31 13.95 1.16
N LEU A 82 -27.11 14.95 0.29
CA LEU A 82 -25.82 15.21 -0.35
C LEU A 82 -24.71 15.48 0.67
N MET A 83 -24.99 16.26 1.72
CA MET A 83 -24.02 16.57 2.78
C MET A 83 -23.55 15.31 3.52
N PHE A 84 -24.47 14.42 3.91
CA PHE A 84 -24.09 13.15 4.56
C PHE A 84 -23.26 12.26 3.63
N LEU A 85 -23.63 12.17 2.34
CA LEU A 85 -22.90 11.38 1.36
C LEU A 85 -21.52 11.97 1.05
N GLY A 86 -21.39 13.30 0.99
CA GLY A 86 -20.12 13.99 0.81
C GLY A 86 -19.11 13.68 1.91
N ILE A 87 -19.54 13.77 3.19
CA ILE A 87 -18.72 13.38 4.34
C ILE A 87 -18.32 11.89 4.25
N GLY A 88 -19.25 11.03 3.85
CA GLY A 88 -18.98 9.60 3.64
C GLY A 88 -17.90 9.35 2.59
N ILE A 89 -17.96 10.04 1.45
CA ILE A 89 -16.96 9.93 0.37
C ILE A 89 -15.58 10.34 0.88
N ILE A 90 -15.48 11.48 1.58
CA ILE A 90 -14.21 11.95 2.16
C ILE A 90 -13.67 10.92 3.16
N GLY A 91 -14.53 10.37 4.02
CA GLY A 91 -14.13 9.34 4.99
C GLY A 91 -13.57 8.07 4.35
N VAL A 92 -14.21 7.57 3.30
CA VAL A 92 -13.72 6.39 2.56
C VAL A 92 -12.43 6.69 1.80
N LEU A 93 -12.30 7.90 1.25
CA LEU A 93 -11.06 8.35 0.61
C LEU A 93 -9.90 8.35 1.62
N THR A 94 -10.09 8.94 2.81
CA THR A 94 -9.10 8.95 3.89
C THR A 94 -8.74 7.53 4.36
N SER A 95 -9.73 6.65 4.51
CA SER A 95 -9.51 5.24 4.86
C SER A 95 -8.65 4.53 3.80
N THR A 96 -8.94 4.75 2.53
CA THR A 96 -8.19 4.15 1.41
C THR A 96 -6.72 4.58 1.42
N ILE A 97 -6.47 5.88 1.61
CA ILE A 97 -5.12 6.43 1.71
C ILE A 97 -4.39 5.85 2.94
N THR A 98 -5.09 5.75 4.08
CA THR A 98 -4.54 5.20 5.31
C THR A 98 -4.16 3.72 5.14
N ASN A 99 -5.00 2.93 4.48
CA ASN A 99 -4.71 1.53 4.21
C ASN A 99 -3.51 1.36 3.28
N TRP A 100 -3.41 2.19 2.23
CA TRP A 100 -2.23 2.21 1.37
C TRP A 100 -0.96 2.56 2.15
N TYR A 101 -1.01 3.58 3.01
CA TYR A 101 0.12 3.99 3.84
C TYR A 101 0.55 2.88 4.80
N ARG A 102 -0.41 2.22 5.48
CA ARG A 102 -0.18 1.08 6.37
C ARG A 102 0.44 -0.10 5.61
N ALA A 103 -0.08 -0.44 4.43
CA ALA A 103 0.46 -1.51 3.61
C ALA A 103 1.91 -1.22 3.17
N SER A 104 2.21 0.04 2.81
CA SER A 104 3.57 0.44 2.49
C SER A 104 4.50 0.32 3.70
N LYS A 105 4.07 0.75 4.89
CA LYS A 105 4.88 0.65 6.12
C LYS A 105 5.18 -0.80 6.49
N ALA A 106 4.18 -1.68 6.43
CA ALA A 106 4.34 -3.11 6.69
C ALA A 106 5.34 -3.78 5.74
N HIS A 107 5.40 -3.34 4.47
CA HIS A 107 6.41 -3.83 3.53
C HIS A 107 7.83 -3.42 3.94
N PHE A 108 8.04 -2.18 4.42
CA PHE A 108 9.36 -1.73 4.89
C PHE A 108 9.80 -2.48 6.16
N GLU A 109 8.92 -2.64 7.14
CA GLU A 109 9.21 -3.40 8.38
C GLU A 109 9.60 -4.85 8.07
N LYS A 110 8.94 -5.48 7.09
CA LYS A 110 9.28 -6.83 6.65
C LYS A 110 10.65 -6.93 5.99
N LEU A 111 11.10 -5.89 5.28
CA LEU A 111 12.44 -5.88 4.69
C LEU A 111 13.52 -5.78 5.77
N GLU A 112 13.29 -4.95 6.80
CA GLU A 112 14.20 -4.80 7.94
C GLU A 112 14.32 -6.08 8.76
N SER A 113 13.20 -6.80 8.97
CA SER A 113 13.23 -8.10 9.65
C SER A 113 14.01 -9.14 8.85
N ILE A 114 13.84 -9.18 7.52
CA ILE A 114 14.60 -10.09 6.64
C ILE A 114 16.10 -9.78 6.68
N GLU A 115 16.50 -8.51 6.70
CA GLU A 115 17.92 -8.14 6.82
C GLU A 115 18.52 -8.61 8.14
N THR A 116 17.75 -8.49 9.23
CA THR A 116 18.13 -8.99 10.55
C THR A 116 18.28 -10.52 10.56
N GLU A 117 17.31 -11.25 9.99
CA GLU A 117 17.36 -12.71 9.85
C GLU A 117 18.57 -13.17 9.01
N ILE A 118 18.88 -12.48 7.90
CA ILE A 118 20.05 -12.79 7.07
C ILE A 118 21.35 -12.58 7.86
N LYS A 119 21.42 -11.51 8.68
CA LYS A 119 22.60 -11.23 9.50
C LYS A 119 22.83 -12.34 10.52
N GLU A 120 21.78 -12.77 11.22
CA GLU A 120 21.84 -13.84 12.21
C GLU A 120 22.22 -15.19 11.58
N LEU A 121 21.64 -15.54 10.42
CA LEU A 121 22.01 -16.75 9.67
C LEU A 121 23.48 -16.75 9.23
N ARG A 122 24.01 -15.60 8.81
CA ARG A 122 25.43 -15.47 8.44
C ARG A 122 26.36 -15.69 9.63
N GLU A 123 25.98 -15.19 10.80
CA GLU A 123 26.74 -15.36 12.04
C GLU A 123 26.77 -16.85 12.45
N GLN A 124 25.62 -17.52 12.45
CA GLN A 124 25.54 -18.97 12.67
C GLN A 124 26.40 -19.78 11.69
N LEU A 125 26.44 -19.36 10.42
CA LEU A 125 27.27 -20.04 9.41
C LEU A 125 28.76 -19.91 9.73
N SER A 126 29.22 -18.73 10.16
CA SER A 126 30.62 -18.49 10.52
C SER A 126 31.07 -19.33 11.71
N GLU A 127 30.24 -19.42 12.75
CA GLU A 127 30.53 -20.23 13.94
C GLU A 127 30.62 -21.73 13.58
N HIS A 128 29.77 -22.18 12.66
CA HIS A 128 29.79 -23.56 12.19
C HIS A 128 31.04 -23.88 11.34
N GLU A 129 31.50 -22.93 10.53
CA GLU A 129 32.75 -23.07 9.77
C GLU A 129 33.98 -23.15 10.68
N GLU A 130 34.06 -22.32 11.73
CA GLU A 130 35.14 -22.37 12.72
C GLU A 130 35.19 -23.70 13.48
N THR A 131 34.03 -24.18 13.95
CA THR A 131 33.92 -25.47 14.63
C THR A 131 34.37 -26.62 13.74
N LYS A 132 33.99 -26.59 12.46
CA LYS A 132 34.39 -27.61 11.48
C LYS A 132 35.90 -27.61 11.24
N GLN A 133 36.54 -26.44 11.19
CA GLN A 133 38.01 -26.34 11.08
C GLN A 133 38.71 -26.89 12.31
N LEU A 134 38.23 -26.57 13.52
CA LEU A 134 38.78 -27.10 14.78
C LEU A 134 38.70 -28.63 14.81
N LEU A 135 37.55 -29.19 14.45
CA LEU A 135 37.34 -30.64 14.36
C LEU A 135 38.29 -31.29 13.34
N GLN A 136 38.46 -30.69 12.16
CA GLN A 136 39.40 -31.20 11.17
C GLN A 136 40.85 -31.18 11.68
N ASN A 137 41.25 -30.12 12.36
CA ASN A 137 42.58 -30.02 12.97
C ASN A 137 42.79 -31.08 14.05
N LEU A 138 41.85 -31.24 14.99
CA LEU A 138 41.90 -32.27 16.02
C LEU A 138 41.97 -33.68 15.44
N VAL A 139 41.15 -34.00 14.43
CA VAL A 139 41.19 -35.30 13.74
C VAL A 139 42.56 -35.53 13.10
N SER A 140 43.16 -34.50 12.50
CA SER A 140 44.51 -34.59 11.91
C SER A 140 45.60 -34.82 12.96
N GLU A 141 45.48 -34.19 14.12
CA GLU A 141 46.40 -34.36 15.25
C GLU A 141 46.29 -35.74 15.88
N LEU A 142 45.07 -36.22 16.15
CA LEU A 142 44.83 -37.57 16.67
C LEU A 142 45.35 -38.64 15.70
N ARG A 143 45.20 -38.41 14.39
CA ARG A 143 45.73 -39.33 13.36
C ARG A 143 47.26 -39.33 13.35
N LYS A 144 47.92 -38.19 13.52
CA LYS A 144 49.38 -38.10 13.69
C LYS A 144 49.84 -38.81 14.95
N ASN A 145 49.17 -38.59 16.08
CA ASN A 145 49.56 -39.17 17.35
C ASN A 145 49.41 -40.70 17.35
N LYS A 146 48.28 -41.21 16.84
CA LYS A 146 48.04 -42.65 16.67
C LYS A 146 49.11 -43.32 15.82
N ASN A 147 49.56 -42.69 14.72
CA ASN A 147 50.61 -43.23 13.86
C ASN A 147 52.01 -43.22 14.50
N ASN A 148 52.24 -42.35 15.50
CA ASN A 148 53.48 -42.34 16.27
C ASN A 148 53.49 -43.43 17.34
N ASP A 149 52.32 -43.75 17.91
CA ASP A 149 52.17 -44.83 18.89
C ASP A 149 52.32 -46.22 18.23
N THR A 150 51.75 -46.46 17.04
CA THR A 150 51.94 -47.75 16.32
C THR A 150 53.37 -47.99 15.86
N LYS A 151 54.15 -46.94 15.58
CA LYS A 151 55.58 -47.08 15.24
C LYS A 151 56.45 -47.43 16.45
N LYS A 152 55.96 -47.20 17.66
CA LYS A 152 56.71 -47.44 18.91
C LYS A 152 56.58 -48.90 19.36
N ASP A 153 55.42 -49.52 19.14
CA ASP A 153 55.14 -50.95 19.41
C ASP A 153 55.78 -51.92 18.40
N GLU A 154 56.21 -51.48 17.20
CA GLU A 154 56.91 -52.33 16.22
C GLU A 154 58.44 -52.36 16.40
N THR A 155 58.99 -51.56 17.32
CA THR A 155 60.45 -51.42 17.55
C THR A 155 60.96 -52.03 18.86
N ASP A 156 60.07 -52.58 19.70
CA ASP A 156 60.41 -53.41 20.87
C ASP A 156 60.18 -54.90 20.55
#